data_AF-A0A0V1GN25-F1
#
_entry.id   AF-A0A0V1GN25-F1
#
_cell.length_a   1.000
_cell.length_b   1.000
_cell.length_c   1.000
_cell.angle_alpha   90.00
_cell.angle_beta   90.00
_cell.angle_gamma   90.00
#
_symmetry.space_group_name_H-M   'P 1'
#
loop_
_entity.id
_entity.type
_entity.pdbx_description
1 polymer ?
#
loop_
_entity_poly.entity_id
_entity_poly.type
_entity_poly.pdbx_seq_one_letter_code
_entity_poly.pdbx_strand_id
1 'polypeptide(L)'
;LRNQQIQSFSIDPLNKVLAEKIEAVKKEKLKLDRARAEYDLALEKLKAASEKNLDQLYNKMEEKKKAFETQAHIVAQWMDSMPDVEQMIAKSVQQLCTSNYQYHKSIIQILNVLLKEH
;
A
#
# COMPACT_ATOMS: atom_id res chain seq x y z
N LEU A 1 29.93 1.38 8.39
CA LEU A 1 28.87 1.10 9.38
C LEU A 1 27.64 1.99 9.26
N ARG A 2 27.68 3.32 9.51
CA ARG A 2 26.46 4.19 9.49
C ARG A 2 25.63 4.06 8.21
N ASN A 3 26.25 4.25 7.05
CA ASN A 3 25.53 4.19 5.77
C ASN A 3 24.96 2.80 5.51
N GLN A 4 25.63 1.74 5.96
CA GLN A 4 25.11 0.37 5.91
C GLN A 4 23.91 0.17 6.85
N GLN A 5 23.94 0.71 8.07
CA GLN A 5 22.84 0.63 9.02
C GLN A 5 21.60 1.42 8.55
N ILE A 6 21.79 2.62 8.01
CA ILE A 6 20.71 3.42 7.41
C ILE A 6 20.10 2.68 6.21
N GLN A 7 20.96 2.10 5.36
CA GLN A 7 20.52 1.32 4.22
C GLN A 7 19.67 0.12 4.66
N SER A 8 20.22 -0.74 5.52
CA SER A 8 19.61 -2.03 5.88
C SER A 8 18.38 -1.91 6.78
N PHE A 9 18.36 -0.94 7.70
CA PHE A 9 17.29 -0.84 8.71
C PHE A 9 16.19 0.17 8.36
N SER A 10 16.46 1.11 7.46
CA SER A 10 15.49 2.15 7.13
C SER A 10 15.16 2.16 5.64
N ILE A 11 16.15 2.28 4.76
CA ILE A 11 15.90 2.47 3.32
C ILE A 11 15.35 1.19 2.67
N ASP A 12 15.97 0.03 2.89
CA ASP A 12 15.56 -1.22 2.25
C ASP A 12 14.14 -1.67 2.70
N PRO A 13 13.77 -1.61 4.00
CA PRO A 13 12.41 -1.92 4.43
C PRO A 13 11.35 -0.97 3.85
N LEU A 14 11.65 0.34 3.77
CA LEU A 14 10.74 1.33 3.17
C LEU A 14 10.58 1.10 1.66
N ASN A 15 11.66 0.82 0.95
CA ASN A 15 11.62 0.48 -0.48
C ASN A 15 10.81 -0.80 -0.71
N LYS A 16 10.93 -1.79 0.16
CA LYS A 16 10.13 -3.01 0.08
C LYS A 16 8.64 -2.73 0.25
N VAL A 17 8.27 -1.92 1.24
CA VAL A 17 6.87 -1.49 1.44
C VAL A 17 6.34 -0.75 0.21
N LEU A 18 7.12 0.18 -0.34
CA LEU A 18 6.75 0.94 -1.53
C LEU A 18 6.59 0.05 -2.76
N ALA A 19 7.54 -0.83 -3.04
CA ALA A 19 7.56 -1.65 -4.24
C ALA A 19 6.54 -2.80 -4.19
N GLU A 20 6.37 -3.45 -3.04
CA GLU A 20 5.54 -4.65 -2.95
C GLU A 20 4.11 -4.33 -2.53
N LYS A 21 3.91 -3.50 -1.49
CA LYS A 21 2.58 -3.29 -0.91
C LYS A 21 1.82 -2.21 -1.66
N ILE A 22 2.44 -1.05 -1.92
CA ILE A 22 1.74 0.07 -2.57
C ILE A 22 1.41 -0.25 -4.03
N GLU A 23 2.33 -0.82 -4.81
CA GLU A 23 2.04 -1.18 -6.20
C GLU A 23 1.02 -2.31 -6.33
N ALA A 24 1.02 -3.28 -5.41
CA ALA A 24 -0.04 -4.31 -5.36
C ALA A 24 -1.42 -3.69 -5.13
N VAL A 25 -1.54 -2.78 -4.15
CA VAL A 25 -2.81 -2.07 -3.87
C VAL A 25 -3.28 -1.26 -5.07
N LYS A 26 -2.38 -0.53 -5.75
CA LYS A 26 -2.71 0.21 -6.97
C LYS A 26 -3.26 -0.72 -8.06
N LYS A 27 -2.64 -1.87 -8.26
CA LYS A 27 -3.08 -2.86 -9.26
C LYS A 27 -4.46 -3.43 -8.93
N GLU A 28 -4.72 -3.76 -7.66
CA GLU A 28 -6.03 -4.27 -7.24
C GLU A 28 -7.12 -3.18 -7.30
N LYS A 29 -6.78 -1.91 -7.01
CA LYS A 29 -7.69 -0.78 -7.22
C LYS A 29 -8.07 -0.59 -8.69
N LEU A 30 -7.10 -0.67 -9.61
CA LEU A 30 -7.40 -0.58 -11.04
C LEU A 30 -8.35 -1.68 -11.53
N LYS A 31 -8.23 -2.90 -10.98
CA LYS A 31 -9.17 -3.99 -11.26
C LYS A 31 -10.55 -3.67 -10.70
N LEU A 32 -10.63 -3.12 -9.49
CA LEU A 32 -11.90 -2.71 -8.88
C LEU A 32 -12.62 -1.65 -9.72
N ASP A 33 -11.88 -0.62 -10.16
CA ASP A 33 -12.44 0.46 -10.99
C ASP A 33 -12.99 -0.09 -12.32
N ARG A 34 -12.28 -1.04 -12.95
CA ARG A 34 -12.77 -1.73 -14.16
C ARG A 34 -14.02 -2.57 -13.88
N ALA A 35 -14.00 -3.38 -12.83
CA ALA A 35 -15.13 -4.22 -12.46
C ALA A 35 -16.38 -3.38 -12.16
N ARG A 36 -16.20 -2.22 -11.50
CA ARG A 36 -17.25 -1.24 -11.26
C ARG A 36 -17.82 -0.70 -12.56
N ALA A 37 -16.98 -0.24 -13.48
CA ALA A 37 -17.43 0.29 -14.77
C ALA A 37 -18.18 -0.77 -15.61
N GLU A 38 -17.74 -2.03 -15.57
CA GLU A 38 -18.43 -3.14 -16.23
C GLU A 38 -19.79 -3.44 -15.60
N TYR A 39 -19.87 -3.41 -14.27
CA TYR A 39 -21.13 -3.58 -13.53
C TYR A 39 -22.11 -2.44 -13.83
N ASP A 40 -21.66 -1.18 -13.74
CA ASP A 40 -22.48 0.00 -14.03
C ASP A 40 -23.02 -0.07 -15.48
N LEU A 41 -22.17 -0.44 -16.45
CA LEU A 41 -22.59 -0.63 -17.85
C LEU A 41 -23.63 -1.76 -17.99
N ALA A 42 -23.46 -2.88 -17.29
CA ALA A 42 -24.42 -3.98 -17.33
C ALA A 42 -25.77 -3.56 -16.71
N LEU A 43 -25.75 -2.76 -15.65
CA LEU A 43 -26.93 -2.20 -15.02
C LEU A 43 -27.69 -1.27 -15.97
N GLU A 44 -26.99 -0.37 -16.67
CA GLU A 44 -27.63 0.52 -17.65
C GLU A 44 -28.25 -0.25 -18.82
N LYS A 45 -27.57 -1.29 -19.31
CA LYS A 45 -28.14 -2.18 -20.34
C LYS A 45 -29.38 -2.92 -19.85
N LEU A 46 -29.40 -3.34 -18.59
CA LEU A 46 -30.56 -3.99 -17.98
C LEU A 46 -31.74 -3.03 -17.84
N LYS A 47 -31.50 -1.77 -17.46
CA LYS A 47 -32.53 -0.72 -17.40
C LYS A 47 -33.15 -0.43 -18.76
N ALA A 48 -32.36 -0.51 -19.82
CA ALA A 48 -32.80 -0.32 -21.20
C ALA A 48 -33.34 -1.62 -21.86
N ALA A 49 -33.45 -2.72 -21.11
CA ALA A 49 -33.85 -4.01 -21.65
C ALA A 49 -35.34 -4.06 -22.02
N SER A 50 -35.65 -4.90 -23.01
CA SER A 50 -37.01 -5.33 -23.32
C SER A 50 -37.29 -6.68 -22.66
N GLU A 51 -38.55 -7.09 -22.51
CA GLU A 51 -38.89 -8.41 -21.93
C GLU A 51 -38.18 -9.58 -22.64
N LYS A 52 -37.94 -9.47 -23.95
CA LYS A 52 -37.31 -10.53 -24.76
C LYS A 52 -35.85 -10.82 -24.39
N ASN A 53 -35.13 -9.86 -23.80
CA ASN A 53 -33.72 -10.01 -23.43
C ASN A 53 -33.43 -9.75 -21.95
N LEU A 54 -34.48 -9.57 -21.14
CA LEU A 54 -34.38 -9.19 -19.74
C LEU A 54 -33.62 -10.24 -18.91
N ASP A 55 -33.99 -11.52 -19.03
CA ASP A 55 -33.38 -12.61 -18.26
C ASP A 55 -31.88 -12.77 -18.58
N GLN A 56 -31.51 -12.73 -19.86
CA GLN A 56 -30.12 -12.81 -20.28
C GLN A 56 -29.29 -11.62 -19.75
N LEU A 57 -29.85 -10.41 -19.80
CA LEU A 57 -29.17 -9.21 -19.31
C LEU A 57 -29.08 -9.19 -17.78
N TYR A 58 -30.08 -9.72 -17.09
CA TYR A 58 -30.07 -9.86 -15.64
C TYR A 58 -28.95 -10.78 -15.18
N ASN A 59 -28.83 -11.96 -15.80
CA ASN A 59 -27.75 -12.91 -15.50
C ASN A 59 -26.37 -12.31 -15.72
N LYS A 60 -26.17 -11.57 -16.83
CA LYS A 60 -24.91 -10.85 -17.10
C LYS A 60 -24.62 -9.76 -16.07
N MET A 61 -25.65 -9.01 -15.64
CA MET A 61 -25.50 -7.99 -14.61
C MET A 61 -25.08 -8.61 -13.27
N GLU A 62 -25.70 -9.72 -12.88
CA GLU A 62 -25.37 -10.41 -11.62
C GLU A 62 -23.94 -11.00 -11.64
N GLU A 63 -23.48 -11.54 -12.78
CA GLU A 63 -22.09 -11.96 -12.96
C GLU A 63 -21.10 -10.80 -12.75
N LYS A 64 -21.38 -9.63 -13.33
CA LYS A 64 -20.54 -8.43 -13.17
C LYS A 64 -20.58 -7.87 -11.76
N LYS A 65 -21.76 -7.89 -11.12
CA LYS A 65 -21.92 -7.52 -9.71
C LYS A 65 -21.05 -8.40 -8.81
N LYS A 66 -21.10 -9.72 -8.98
CA LYS A 66 -20.29 -10.66 -8.21
C LYS A 66 -18.79 -10.44 -8.41
N ALA A 67 -18.35 -10.15 -9.63
CA ALA A 67 -16.97 -9.80 -9.92
C ALA A 67 -16.54 -8.50 -9.20
N PHE A 68 -17.39 -7.47 -9.24
CA PHE A 68 -17.17 -6.22 -8.51
C PHE A 68 -17.10 -6.43 -7.00
N GLU A 69 -18.05 -7.16 -6.40
CA GLU A 69 -18.08 -7.45 -4.97
C GLU A 69 -16.86 -8.26 -4.51
N THR A 70 -16.46 -9.25 -5.29
CA THR A 70 -15.24 -10.04 -5.03
C THR A 70 -14.01 -9.16 -5.02
N GLN A 71 -13.87 -8.28 -6.03
CA GLN A 71 -12.73 -7.38 -6.11
C GLN A 71 -12.77 -6.30 -5.01
N ALA A 72 -13.96 -5.83 -4.63
CA ALA A 72 -14.14 -4.89 -3.53
C ALA A 72 -13.70 -5.50 -2.20
N HIS A 73 -14.01 -6.78 -1.97
CA HIS A 73 -13.56 -7.52 -0.79
C HIS A 73 -12.03 -7.64 -0.74
N ILE A 74 -11.37 -7.94 -1.87
CA ILE A 74 -9.91 -7.98 -1.95
C ILE A 74 -9.30 -6.62 -1.57
N VAL A 75 -9.83 -5.52 -2.11
CA VAL A 75 -9.33 -4.17 -1.79
C VAL A 75 -9.60 -3.80 -0.33
N ALA A 76 -10.74 -4.22 0.25
CA ALA A 76 -11.04 -4.02 1.66
C ALA A 76 -10.01 -4.72 2.57
N GLN A 77 -9.66 -5.98 2.27
CA GLN A 77 -8.62 -6.70 3.00
C GLN A 77 -7.26 -5.99 2.96
N TRP A 78 -6.93 -5.35 1.83
CA TRP A 78 -5.73 -4.51 1.75
C TRP A 78 -5.80 -3.30 2.68
N MET A 79 -6.97 -2.65 2.80
CA MET A 79 -7.17 -1.53 3.73
C MET A 79 -7.12 -1.97 5.18
N ASP A 80 -7.64 -3.16 5.50
CA ASP A 80 -7.51 -3.75 6.83
C ASP A 80 -6.04 -4.01 7.21
N SER A 81 -5.17 -4.25 6.22
CA SER A 81 -3.71 -4.41 6.43
C SER A 81 -2.91 -3.09 6.48
N MET A 82 -3.55 -1.95 6.26
CA MET A 82 -2.89 -0.64 6.23
C MET A 82 -2.22 -0.25 7.57
N PRO A 83 -2.82 -0.52 8.75
CA PRO A 83 -2.17 -0.21 10.03
C PRO A 83 -0.82 -0.92 10.20
N ASP A 84 -0.66 -2.14 9.69
CA ASP A 84 0.61 -2.87 9.74
C ASP A 84 1.68 -2.17 8.89
N VAL A 85 1.29 -1.66 7.72
CA VAL A 85 2.16 -0.88 6.83
C VAL A 85 2.59 0.42 7.50
N GLU A 86 1.66 1.15 8.12
CA GLU A 86 1.95 2.35 8.89
C GLU A 86 2.91 2.06 10.04
N GLN A 87 2.71 0.95 10.76
CA GLN A 87 3.60 0.54 11.85
C GLN A 87 5.00 0.21 11.34
N MET A 88 5.14 -0.46 10.18
CA MET A 88 6.44 -0.74 9.56
C MET A 88 7.17 0.56 9.20
N ILE A 89 6.47 1.52 8.58
CA ILE A 89 7.03 2.84 8.24
C ILE A 89 7.48 3.57 9.50
N ALA A 90 6.63 3.63 10.53
CA ALA A 90 6.94 4.28 11.80
C ALA A 90 8.21 3.69 12.45
N LYS A 91 8.34 2.36 12.46
CA LYS A 91 9.55 1.67 12.96
C LYS A 91 10.80 2.04 12.16
N SER A 92 10.73 2.03 10.83
CA SER A 92 11.87 2.40 9.98
C SER A 92 12.31 3.85 10.16
N VAL A 93 11.36 4.77 10.32
CA VAL A 93 11.64 6.19 10.62
C VAL A 93 12.26 6.34 12.01
N GLN A 94 11.71 5.66 13.02
CA GLN A 94 12.26 5.68 14.38
C GLN A 94 13.70 5.15 14.42
N GLN A 95 13.98 4.07 13.69
CA GLN A 95 15.33 3.51 13.58
C GLN A 95 16.29 4.49 12.90
N LEU A 96 15.85 5.20 11.85
CA LEU A 96 16.63 6.24 11.19
C LEU A 96 17.00 7.38 12.16
N CYS A 97 16.01 7.91 12.88
CA CYS A 97 16.22 8.97 13.86
C CYS A 97 17.17 8.54 14.97
N THR A 98 16.99 7.32 15.48
CA THR A 98 17.84 6.75 16.54
C THR A 98 19.28 6.60 16.05
N SER A 99 19.48 6.05 14.84
CA SER A 99 20.80 5.89 14.23
C SER A 99 21.52 7.22 14.04
N ASN A 100 20.82 8.25 13.54
CA ASN A 100 21.38 9.59 13.40
C ASN A 100 21.73 10.21 14.75
N TYR A 101 20.85 10.10 15.76
CA TYR A 101 21.13 10.61 17.09
C TYR A 101 22.40 9.98 17.70
N GLN A 102 22.51 8.65 17.66
CA GLN A 102 23.68 7.95 18.19
C GLN A 102 24.96 8.34 17.45
N TYR A 103 24.90 8.52 16.14
CA TYR A 103 26.05 8.99 15.35
C TYR A 103 26.54 10.37 15.80
N HIS A 104 25.63 11.34 15.92
CA HIS A 104 26.00 12.69 16.36
C HIS A 104 26.53 12.69 17.79
N LYS A 105 25.92 11.92 18.69
CA LYS A 105 26.39 11.75 20.07
C LYS A 105 27.83 11.22 20.11
N SER A 106 28.14 10.18 19.34
CA SER A 106 29.49 9.61 19.27
C SER A 106 30.52 10.59 18.72
N ILE A 107 30.17 11.38 17.70
CA ILE A 107 31.06 12.42 17.15
C ILE A 107 31.38 13.48 18.22
N ILE A 108 30.38 13.99 18.91
CA ILE A 108 30.57 15.00 19.95
C ILE A 108 31.48 14.46 21.06
N GLN A 109 31.30 13.19 21.46
CA GLN A 109 32.17 12.54 22.44
C GLN A 109 33.62 12.47 21.97
N ILE A 110 33.87 12.03 20.71
CA ILE A 110 35.21 11.97 20.14
C ILE A 110 35.86 13.36 20.09
N LEU A 111 35.13 14.38 19.61
CA LEU A 111 35.64 15.75 19.54
C LEU A 111 36.00 16.30 20.93
N ASN A 112 35.17 16.03 21.94
CA ASN A 112 35.43 16.46 23.32
C ASN A 112 36.68 15.80 23.92
N VAL A 113 37.00 14.56 23.54
CA VAL A 113 38.24 13.91 23.96
C VAL A 113 39.43 14.58 23.30
N LEU A 114 39.39 14.75 21.97
CA LEU A 114 40.48 15.37 21.21
C LEU A 114 40.76 16.82 21.65
N LEU A 115 39.72 17.59 21.98
CA LEU A 115 39.86 18.96 22.46
C LEU A 115 40.39 19.08 23.90
N LYS A 116 40.30 18.02 24.72
CA LYS A 116 40.85 18.00 26.09
C LYS A 116 42.30 17.54 26.13
N GLU A 117 42.76 16.85 25.09
CA GLU A 117 44.14 16.39 24.94
C GLU A 117 45.07 17.48 24.35
N HIS A 118 44.52 18.63 23.96
CA HIS A 118 45.21 19.84 23.50
C HIS A 118 45.00 21.00 24.48
#